data_AF-A0A3D6DID2-F1
#
_entry.id   AF-A0A3D6DID2-F1
#
_cell.length_a   1.000
_cell.length_b   1.000
_cell.length_c   1.000
_cell.angle_alpha   90.00
_cell.angle_beta   90.00
_cell.angle_gamma   90.00
#
_symmetry.space_group_name_H-M   'P 1'
#
loop_
_entity.id
_entity.type
_entity.pdbx_description
1 polymer ?
#
loop_
_entity_poly.entity_id
_entity_poly.type
_entity_poly.pdbx_seq_one_letter_code
_entity_poly.pdbx_strand_id
1 'polypeptide(L)' 'MGFEMATPIQSLAIPPTTEGKDVIGIAQTGTGKTAAFLLPTMHNIYESGGGDHIKCLIITPTRELA' A
#
# COMPACT_ATOMS: atom_id res chain seq x y z
N MET A 1 -4.35 -7.97 15.01
CA MET A 1 -4.90 -6.67 14.52
C MET A 1 -6.35 -6.76 14.03
N GLY A 2 -7.05 -7.91 14.10
CA GLY A 2 -8.50 -7.96 13.82
C GLY A 2 -8.91 -7.52 12.39
N PHE A 3 -8.00 -7.58 11.42
CA PHE A 3 -8.30 -7.28 10.02
C PHE A 3 -8.96 -8.51 9.38
N GLU A 4 -10.28 -8.59 9.47
CA GLU A 4 -11.06 -9.68 8.89
C GLU A 4 -11.60 -9.33 7.50
N MET A 5 -11.94 -8.06 7.29
CA MET A 5 -12.43 -7.55 6.02
C MET A 5 -11.70 -6.29 5.61
N ALA A 6 -11.48 -6.15 4.30
CA ALA A 6 -10.89 -4.96 3.72
C ALA A 6 -11.83 -3.76 3.90
N THR A 7 -11.26 -2.62 4.30
CA THR A 7 -12.01 -1.35 4.33
C THR A 7 -12.31 -0.87 2.90
N PRO A 8 -13.29 0.03 2.68
CA PRO A 8 -13.62 0.48 1.32
C PRO A 8 -12.42 1.00 0.52
N ILE A 9 -11.51 1.74 1.16
CA ILE A 9 -10.29 2.23 0.49
C ILE A 9 -9.33 1.10 0.13
N GLN A 10 -9.24 0.05 0.95
CA GLN A 10 -8.40 -1.12 0.67
C GLN A 10 -8.99 -1.94 -0.48
N SER A 11 -10.30 -2.22 -0.46
CA SER A 11 -10.97 -2.98 -1.52
C SER A 11 -10.88 -2.31 -2.89
N LEU A 12 -10.85 -0.97 -2.92
CA LEU A 12 -10.73 -0.21 -4.17
C LEU A 12 -9.28 -0.03 -4.63
N ALA A 13 -8.32 0.12 -3.71
CA ALA A 13 -6.94 0.42 -4.07
C ALA A 13 -6.07 -0.83 -4.28
N ILE A 14 -6.30 -1.91 -3.54
CA ILE A 14 -5.41 -3.09 -3.57
C ILE A 14 -5.38 -3.76 -4.96
N PRO A 15 -6.52 -4.15 -5.58
CA PRO A 15 -6.50 -4.83 -6.88
C PRO A 15 -5.79 -4.04 -7.99
N PRO A 16 -6.10 -2.75 -8.26
CA PRO A 16 -5.39 -2.02 -9.31
C PRO A 16 -3.91 -1.81 -9.00
N THR A 17 -3.52 -1.66 -7.71
CA THR A 17 -2.10 -1.54 -7.34
C THR A 17 -1.33 -2.84 -7.57
N THR A 18 -1.93 -4.02 -7.29
CA THR A 18 -1.31 -5.31 -7.63
C THR A 18 -1.20 -5.55 -9.13
N GLU A 19 -2.09 -4.95 -9.92
CA GLU A 19 -2.05 -4.98 -11.39
C GLU A 19 -1.01 -4.00 -11.98
N GLY A 20 -0.27 -3.27 -11.14
CA GLY A 20 0.73 -2.30 -11.58
C GLY A 20 0.14 -1.00 -12.15
N LYS A 21 -1.12 -0.69 -11.83
CA LYS A 21 -1.77 0.56 -12.25
C LYS A 21 -1.46 1.68 -11.25
N ASP A 22 -1.40 2.91 -11.77
CA ASP A 22 -1.33 4.10 -10.94
C ASP A 22 -2.64 4.34 -10.18
N VAL A 23 -2.55 4.64 -8.90
CA VAL A 23 -3.72 4.81 -8.00
C VAL A 23 -3.62 6.11 -7.22
N ILE A 24 -4.73 6.87 -7.19
CA ILE A 24 -4.91 8.01 -6.29
C ILE A 24 -5.92 7.61 -5.20
N GLY A 25 -5.45 7.44 -3.97
CA GLY A 25 -6.28 7.06 -2.83
C GLY A 25 -6.72 8.26 -1.99
N ILE A 26 -8.02 8.59 -2.00
CA ILE A 26 -8.60 9.64 -1.15
C ILE A 26 -9.56 8.99 -0.15
N ALA A 27 -9.26 9.12 1.14
CA ALA A 27 -10.13 8.67 2.22
C ALA A 27 -9.82 9.43 3.52
N GLN A 28 -10.74 9.39 4.48
CA GLN A 28 -10.56 10.00 5.81
C GLN A 28 -9.39 9.37 6.58
N THR A 29 -8.83 10.08 7.56
CA THR A 29 -7.79 9.53 8.46
C THR A 29 -8.38 8.37 9.28
N GLY A 30 -7.57 7.34 9.55
CA GLY A 30 -8.02 6.15 10.29
C GLY A 30 -8.78 5.10 9.47
N THR A 31 -8.98 5.28 8.16
CA THR A 31 -9.71 4.33 7.31
C THR A 31 -8.85 3.19 6.74
N GLY A 32 -7.58 3.10 7.14
CA GLY A 32 -6.67 2.04 6.68
C GLY A 32 -5.97 2.31 5.35
N LYS A 33 -5.82 3.58 4.94
CA LYS A 33 -5.02 3.99 3.75
C LYS A 33 -3.61 3.40 3.75
N THR A 34 -2.97 3.33 4.92
CA THR A 34 -1.61 2.78 5.06
C THR A 34 -1.52 1.34 4.56
N ALA A 35 -2.43 0.47 5.00
CA ALA A 35 -2.50 -0.90 4.49
C ALA A 35 -2.93 -0.95 3.01
N ALA A 36 -3.77 0.00 2.56
CA ALA A 36 -4.26 0.05 1.18
C ALA A 36 -3.14 0.19 0.14
N PHE A 37 -2.04 0.91 0.44
CA PHE A 37 -0.88 1.00 -0.46
C PHE A 37 0.26 0.04 -0.06
N LEU A 38 0.47 -0.24 1.23
CA LEU A 38 1.59 -1.08 1.67
C LEU A 38 1.42 -2.55 1.29
N LEU A 39 0.23 -3.13 1.49
CA LEU A 39 -0.01 -4.54 1.21
C LEU A 39 0.26 -4.91 -0.26
N PRO A 40 -0.30 -4.20 -1.26
CA PRO A 40 -0.01 -4.51 -2.66
C PRO A 40 1.44 -4.19 -3.03
N THR A 41 2.05 -3.17 -2.42
CA THR A 41 3.48 -2.88 -2.64
C THR A 41 4.38 -4.02 -2.14
N MET A 42 4.13 -4.55 -0.94
CA MET A 42 4.86 -5.69 -0.39
C MET A 42 4.66 -6.94 -1.24
N HIS A 43 3.44 -7.18 -1.72
CA HIS A 43 3.15 -8.27 -2.65
C HIS A 43 4.00 -8.14 -3.93
N ASN A 44 4.00 -6.97 -4.57
CA ASN A 44 4.78 -6.73 -5.78
C ASN A 44 6.30 -6.87 -5.54
N ILE A 45 6.80 -6.42 -4.38
CA ILE A 45 8.20 -6.59 -3.99
C ILE A 45 8.54 -8.07 -3.86
N TYR A 46 7.67 -8.86 -3.24
CA TYR A 46 7.84 -10.31 -3.10
C TYR A 46 7.85 -11.02 -4.45
N GLU A 47 6.89 -10.71 -5.32
CA GLU A 47 6.78 -11.30 -6.67
C GLU A 47 7.95 -10.91 -7.59
N SER A 48 8.53 -9.71 -7.40
CA SER A 48 9.71 -9.26 -8.16
C SER A 48 11.01 -10.02 -7.82
N GLY A 49 10.98 -11.00 -6.91
CA GLY A 49 12.10 -11.90 -6.62
C GLY A 49 13.20 -11.29 -5.72
N GLY A 50 14.39 -11.90 -5.70
CA GLY A 50 15.54 -11.39 -4.94
C GLY A 50 16.24 -10.22 -5.64
N GLY A 51 17.10 -9.50 -4.91
CA GLY A 51 17.96 -8.45 -5.47
C GLY A 51 18.37 -7.43 -4.41
N ASP A 52 19.64 -7.05 -4.40
CA ASP A 52 20.21 -6.07 -3.46
C ASP A 52 20.06 -4.63 -3.99
N HIS A 53 18.82 -4.23 -4.26
CA HIS A 53 18.49 -2.88 -4.72
C HIS A 53 17.16 -2.42 -4.12
N ILE A 54 16.97 -1.09 -4.07
CA ILE A 54 15.74 -0.47 -3.58
C ILE A 54 14.61 -0.72 -4.57
N LYS A 55 13.48 -1.25 -4.08
CA LYS A 55 12.30 -1.61 -4.91
C LYS A 55 11.10 -0.68 -4.72
N CYS A 56 11.08 0.13 -3.67
CA CYS A 56 9.99 1.05 -3.37
C CYS A 56 10.50 2.26 -2.59
N LEU A 57 9.94 3.43 -2.88
CA LEU A 57 10.15 4.68 -2.14
C LEU A 57 8.80 5.18 -1.64
N ILE A 58 8.68 5.34 -0.32
CA ILE A 58 7.50 5.95 0.32
C ILE A 58 7.94 7.31 0.84
N ILE A 59 7.20 8.35 0.47
CA ILE A 59 7.46 9.72 0.90
C ILE A 59 6.37 10.11 1.90
N THR A 60 6.78 10.51 3.10
CA THR A 60 5.89 11.02 4.14
C THR A 60 6.30 12.47 4.48
N PRO A 61 5.34 13.37 4.74
CA PRO A 61 5.64 14.79 4.92
C PRO A 61 6.28 15.13 6.26
N THR A 62 6.17 14.27 7.27
CA THR A 62 6.69 14.55 8.63
C THR A 62 7.44 13.36 9.23
N ARG A 63 8.34 13.64 10.18
CA ARG A 63 9.20 12.62 10.80
C ARG A 63 8.45 11.68 11.74
N GLU A 64 7.32 12.13 12.29
CA GLU A 64 6.51 11.39 13.26
C GLU A 64 5.69 10.28 12.60
N LEU A 65 5.59 10.30 11.27
CA LEU A 65 4.89 9.32 10.45
C LEU A 65 5.84 8.38 9.69
N ALA A 66 7.16 8.54 9.87
CA ALA A 66 8.20 7.72 9.25
C ALA A 66 8.60 6.53 10.14
#